data_AF-A0A2N2DMI3-F1
#
_entry.id   AF-A0A2N2DMI3-F1
#
_cell.length_a   1.000
_cell.length_b   1.000
_cell.length_c   1.000
_cell.angle_alpha   90.00
_cell.angle_beta   90.00
_cell.angle_gamma   90.00
#
_symmetry.space_group_name_H-M   'P 1'
#
loop_
_entity.id
_entity.type
_entity.pdbx_description
1 polymer ?
#
loop_
_entity_poly.entity_id
_entity_poly.type
_entity_poly.pdbx_seq_one_letter_code
_entity_poly.pdbx_strand_id
1 'polypeptide(L)' 'YLHSAPSRFNPLPDYHWHIEIIPKLTTAAGFELGAGMFINIANPEASAEFLRERH' A
#
# COMPACT_ATOMS: atom_id res chain seq x y z
N TYR A 1 -2.92 -4.58 5.12
CA TYR A 1 -2.94 -5.95 4.57
C TYR A 1 -1.61 -6.64 4.84
N LEU A 2 -1.63 -7.96 4.99
CA LEU A 2 -0.40 -8.77 5.01
C LEU A 2 -0.27 -9.43 3.65
N HIS A 3 0.86 -9.22 2.99
CA HIS A 3 1.19 -9.84 1.72
C HIS A 3 2.32 -10.85 1.97
N SER A 4 2.02 -12.14 1.79
CA SER A 4 2.98 -13.24 1.93
C SER A 4 2.91 -14.19 0.74
N ALA A 5 3.99 -14.94 0.50
CA ALA A 5 4.00 -15.96 -0.54
C ALA A 5 2.93 -17.03 -0.25
N PRO A 6 2.31 -17.63 -1.30
CA PRO A 6 1.33 -18.68 -1.08
C PRO A 6 1.98 -19.92 -0.45
N SER A 7 1.30 -20.53 0.53
CA SER A 7 1.90 -21.50 1.46
C SER A 7 2.44 -22.81 0.86
N ARG A 8 2.13 -23.12 -0.40
CA ARG A 8 2.48 -24.40 -1.06
C ARG A 8 3.56 -24.27 -2.13
N PHE A 9 4.15 -23.09 -2.30
CA PHE A 9 5.22 -22.87 -3.27
C PHE A 9 6.59 -22.93 -2.59
N ASN A 10 7.59 -23.39 -3.33
CA ASN A 10 8.98 -23.24 -2.94
C ASN A 10 9.30 -21.74 -2.81
N PRO A 11 10.30 -21.33 -2.00
CA PRO A 11 10.66 -19.92 -1.86
C PRO A 11 10.84 -19.27 -3.23
N LEU A 12 10.00 -18.26 -3.51
CA LEU A 12 10.06 -17.48 -4.74
C LEU A 12 11.15 -16.42 -4.54
N PRO A 13 12.27 -16.47 -5.28
CA PRO A 13 13.39 -15.55 -5.07
C PRO A 13 13.00 -14.08 -5.29
N ASP A 14 12.00 -13.83 -6.14
CA ASP A 14 11.51 -12.48 -6.46
C ASP A 14 10.38 -12.00 -5.52
N TYR A 15 10.01 -12.77 -4.49
CA TYR A 15 8.94 -12.41 -3.57
C TYR A 15 9.46 -12.10 -2.16
N HIS A 16 9.13 -10.91 -1.66
CA HIS A 16 9.37 -10.49 -0.30
C HIS A 16 8.05 -10.15 0.40
N TRP A 17 7.81 -10.75 1.56
CA TRP A 17 6.64 -10.43 2.36
C TRP A 17 6.70 -8.97 2.84
N HIS A 18 5.55 -8.34 2.97
CA HIS A 18 5.44 -7.02 3.56
C HIS A 18 4.06 -6.79 4.17
N ILE A 19 3.97 -5.77 5.02
CA ILE A 19 2.72 -5.31 5.60
C ILE A 19 2.40 -3.95 4.99
N GLU A 20 1.17 -3.81 4.53
CA GLU A 20 0.62 -2.57 4.00
C GLU A 20 -0.35 -1.95 5.02
N ILE A 21 -0.21 -0.66 5.32
CA ILE A 21 -1.11 0.05 6.21
C ILE A 21 -1.78 1.16 5.39
N ILE A 22 -3.10 1.11 5.27
CA ILE A 22 -3.87 2.09 4.51
C ILE A 22 -4.74 2.91 5.48
N PRO A 23 -4.30 4.11 5.89
CA PRO A 23 -5.13 4.99 6.70
C PRO A 23 -6.32 5.49 5.88
N LYS A 24 -7.52 5.45 6.47
CA LYS A 24 -8.73 6.00 5.85
C LYS A 24 -8.73 7.53 5.96
N LEU A 25 -8.19 8.20 4.96
CA LEU A 25 -8.15 9.67 4.89
C LEU A 25 -9.35 10.26 4.15
N THR A 26 -9.90 9.51 3.18
CA THR A 26 -11.04 9.89 2.36
C THR A 26 -11.92 8.67 2.06
N THR A 27 -13.15 8.91 1.61
CA THR A 27 -14.05 7.86 1.12
C THR A 27 -13.80 7.63 -0.37
N ALA A 28 -13.54 6.37 -0.76
CA ALA A 28 -13.41 6.00 -2.17
C ALA A 28 -14.71 6.27 -2.94
N ALA A 29 -14.63 6.87 -4.12
CA ALA A 29 -15.78 7.19 -4.96
C ALA A 29 -15.96 6.14 -6.07
N GLY A 30 -16.89 6.42 -6.98
CA GLY A 30 -17.29 5.47 -8.04
C GLY A 30 -16.17 5.11 -9.01
N PHE A 31 -15.22 6.01 -9.26
CA PHE A 31 -14.07 5.71 -10.12
C PHE A 31 -13.13 4.71 -9.45
N GLU A 32 -12.73 4.96 -8.20
CA GLU A 32 -11.77 4.10 -7.52
C GLU A 32 -12.32 2.69 -7.29
N LEU A 33 -13.61 2.60 -6.95
CA LEU A 33 -14.30 1.33 -6.77
C LEU A 33 -14.57 0.62 -8.11
N GLY A 34 -14.92 1.37 -9.15
CA GLY A 34 -15.25 0.80 -10.46
C GLY A 34 -14.03 0.34 -11.26
N ALA A 35 -12.91 1.07 -11.16
CA ALA A 35 -11.67 0.75 -11.86
C ALA A 35 -10.68 -0.09 -11.02
N GLY A 36 -10.90 -0.21 -9.70
CA GLY A 36 -9.97 -0.90 -8.79
C GLY A 36 -8.63 -0.18 -8.64
N MET A 37 -8.62 1.15 -8.82
CA MET A 37 -7.42 1.98 -8.79
C MET A 37 -7.61 3.15 -7.83
N PHE A 38 -6.59 3.47 -7.03
CA PHE A 38 -6.64 4.61 -6.11
C PHE A 38 -5.83 5.78 -6.66
N ILE A 39 -6.40 6.98 -6.56
CA ILE A 39 -5.68 8.22 -6.86
C ILE A 39 -4.96 8.67 -5.59
N ASN A 40 -3.64 8.63 -5.59
CA ASN A 40 -2.84 9.20 -4.51
C ASN A 40 -2.46 10.65 -4.85
N ILE A 41 -3.05 11.61 -4.13
CA ILE A 41 -2.73 13.04 -4.26
C ILE A 41 -1.53 13.45 -3.40
N ALA A 42 -1.12 12.60 -2.44
CA ALA A 42 0.04 12.84 -1.60
C ALA A 42 1.28 12.28 -2.29
N ASN A 43 2.24 13.16 -2.55
CA ASN A 43 3.53 12.76 -3.08
C ASN A 43 4.25 11.83 -2.06
N PRO A 44 4.84 10.70 -2.52
CA PRO A 44 5.46 9.73 -1.62
C PRO A 44 6.72 10.28 -0.94
N GLU A 45 7.54 11.08 -1.62
CA GLU A 45 8.73 11.72 -1.04
C GLU A 45 8.36 12.64 0.13
N ALA A 46 7.37 13.52 -0.05
CA ALA A 46 6.88 14.41 0.99
C ALA A 46 6.22 13.65 2.16
N SER A 47 5.51 12.57 1.86
CA SER A 47 4.88 11.73 2.89
C SER A 47 5.93 11.02 3.75
N ALA A 48 6.99 10.51 3.14
CA ALA A 48 8.09 9.86 3.85
C ALA A 48 8.87 10.84 4.74
N GLU A 49 9.10 12.07 4.26
CA GLU A 49 9.69 13.14 5.06
C GLU A 49 8.82 13.48 6.27
N PHE A 50 7.53 13.73 6.06
CA PHE A 50 6.58 14.03 7.13
C PHE A 50 6.56 12.95 8.22
N LEU A 51 6.54 11.66 7.84
CA LEU A 51 6.55 10.56 8.80
C LEU A 51 7.87 10.47 9.57
N ARG A 52 9.01 10.77 8.93
CA ARG A 52 10.32 10.74 9.58
C ARG A 52 10.51 11.89 10.59
N GLU A 53 10.01 13.08 10.27
CA GLU A 53 10.17 14.28 11.11
C GLU A 53 9.20 14.34 12.30
N ARG A 54 8.06 13.65 12.18
CA ARG A 54 7.04 13.58 13.23
C ARG A 54 7.29 12.46 14.25
N HIS A 55 8.41 11.75 14.12
CA HIS A 55 8.86 10.66 14.99
C HIS A 55 10.00 11.09 15.90
#